data_AF-A0A653D212-F1
#
_entry.id   AF-A0A653D212-F1
#
_cell.length_a   1.000
_cell.length_b   1.000
_cell.length_c   1.000
_cell.angle_alpha   90.00
_cell.angle_beta   90.00
_cell.angle_gamma   90.00
#
_symmetry.space_group_name_H-M   'P 1'
#
loop_
_entity.id
_entity.type
_entity.pdbx_description
1 polymer ?
#
loop_
_entity_poly.entity_id
_entity_poly.type
_entity_poly.pdbx_seq_one_letter_code
_entity_poly.pdbx_strand_id
1 'polypeptide(L)' 'TLTAASQEELVALLNILEQRSAEYGLGINYNKTKVMIVDREQSSRNKVNRPL' A
#
# COMPACT_ATOMS: atom_id res chain seq x y z
N THR A 1 -7.60 -2.05 4.89
CA THR A 1 -6.65 -1.93 3.77
C THR A 1 -5.50 -1.05 4.20
N LEU A 2 -4.26 -1.53 4.10
CA LEU A 2 -3.05 -0.71 4.34
C LEU A 2 -2.58 -0.13 3.01
N THR A 3 -2.19 1.15 3.00
CA THR A 3 -1.61 1.81 1.83
C THR A 3 -0.40 2.62 2.28
N ALA A 4 0.68 2.54 1.53
CA ALA A 4 1.95 3.21 1.81
C ALA A 4 2.50 3.84 0.54
N ALA A 5 3.41 4.81 0.69
CA ALA A 5 4.08 5.43 -0.44
C ALA A 5 5.22 4.55 -1.00
N SER A 6 5.76 3.63 -0.19
CA SER A 6 6.79 2.69 -0.60
C SER A 6 6.58 1.29 -0.03
N GLN A 7 7.37 0.33 -0.54
CA GLN A 7 7.38 -1.04 -0.03
C GLN A 7 7.91 -1.10 1.41
N GLU A 8 8.94 -0.31 1.73
CA GLU A 8 9.54 -0.23 3.07
C GLU A 8 8.54 0.28 4.10
N GLU A 9 7.78 1.34 3.78
CA GLU A 9 6.69 1.80 4.65
C GLU A 9 5.63 0.71 4.84
N LEU A 10 5.28 -0.03 3.78
CA LEU A 10 4.30 -1.10 3.90
C LEU A 10 4.81 -2.22 4.80
N VAL A 11 6.09 -2.57 4.73
CA VAL A 11 6.73 -3.54 5.64
C VAL A 11 6.70 -3.03 7.08
N ALA A 12 7.01 -1.76 7.32
CA ALA A 12 6.94 -1.16 8.65
C ALA A 12 5.50 -1.20 9.21
N LEU A 13 4.49 -0.90 8.39
CA LEU A 13 3.07 -1.01 8.77
C LEU A 13 2.65 -2.45 9.08
N LEU A 14 3.14 -3.43 8.33
CA LEU A 14 2.87 -4.85 8.59
C LEU A 14 3.48 -5.29 9.93
N ASN A 15 4.71 -4.87 10.23
CA ASN A 15 5.36 -5.19 11.50
C ASN A 15 4.61 -4.58 12.70
N ILE A 16 4.16 -3.33 12.58
CA ILE A 16 3.32 -2.68 13.61
C ILE A 16 1.99 -3.44 13.78
N LEU A 17 1.33 -3.81 12.67
CA LEU A 17 0.07 -4.55 12.73
C LEU A 17 0.24 -5.92 13.39
N GLU A 18 1.33 -6.63 13.11
CA GLU A 18 1.64 -7.92 13.72
C GLU A 18 1.83 -7.76 15.24
N GLN A 19 2.63 -6.79 15.66
CA GLN A 19 2.85 -6.50 17.08
C GLN A 19 1.54 -6.16 17.81
N ARG A 20 0.70 -5.30 17.23
CA ARG A 20 -0.60 -4.93 17.82
C ARG A 20 -1.58 -6.09 17.82
N SER A 21 -1.54 -6.95 16.80
CA SER A 21 -2.40 -8.15 16.75
C SER A 21 -2.01 -9.16 17.82
N ALA A 22 -0.71 -9.29 18.12
CA ALA A 22 -0.21 -10.16 19.17
C ALA A 22 -0.74 -9.77 20.56
N GLU A 23 -0.99 -8.48 20.83
CA GLU A 23 -1.64 -8.00 22.08
C GLU A 23 -3.05 -8.60 22.26
N TYR A 24 -3.72 -8.93 21.16
CA TYR A 24 -5.05 -9.56 21.14
C TYR A 24 -4.99 -11.09 20.96
N GLY A 25 -3.79 -11.70 20.96
CA GLY A 25 -3.60 -13.12 20.67
C GLY A 25 -3.90 -13.50 19.21
N LEU A 26 -3.87 -12.52 18.30
CA LEU A 26 -4.12 -12.69 16.87
C LEU A 26 -2.80 -12.68 16.09
N GLY A 27 -2.74 -13.44 14.99
CA GLY A 27 -1.60 -13.48 14.08
C GLY A 27 -1.99 -13.06 12.66
N ILE A 28 -1.00 -12.63 11.87
CA ILE A 28 -1.19 -12.31 10.45
C ILE A 28 -1.00 -13.57 9.62
N ASN A 29 -1.96 -13.88 8.76
CA ASN A 29 -1.81 -14.95 7.77
C ASN A 29 -1.14 -14.41 6.49
N TYR A 30 0.18 -14.52 6.42
CA TYR A 30 0.97 -14.06 5.28
C TYR A 30 0.62 -14.75 3.95
N ASN A 31 0.11 -15.99 3.96
CA ASN A 31 -0.33 -16.66 2.74
C ASN A 31 -1.59 -16.01 2.13
N LYS A 32 -2.39 -15.33 2.96
CA LYS A 32 -3.57 -14.56 2.51
C LYS A 32 -3.27 -13.08 2.28
N THR A 33 -2.25 -12.52 2.93
CA THR A 33 -1.85 -11.12 2.76
C THR A 33 -1.08 -10.94 1.44
N LYS A 34 -1.69 -10.27 0.45
CA LYS A 34 -1.02 -9.89 -0.80
C LYS A 34 -0.61 -8.42 -0.77
N VAL A 35 0.65 -8.14 -1.11
CA VAL A 35 1.13 -6.78 -1.40
C VAL A 35 0.82 -6.45 -2.86
N MET A 36 0.12 -5.34 -3.10
CA MET A 36 -0.17 -4.84 -4.45
C MET A 36 0.51 -3.49 -4.63
N ILE A 37 1.37 -3.38 -5.64
CA ILE A 37 1.90 -2.10 -6.07
C ILE A 37 0.82 -1.45 -6.92
N VAL A 38 0.27 -0.33 -6.44
CA VAL A 38 -0.70 0.47 -7.18
C VAL A 38 0.05 1.64 -7.80
N ASP A 39 0.18 1.64 -9.12
CA ASP A 39 0.69 2.81 -9.84
C ASP A 39 -0.34 3.95 -9.73
N ARG A 40 -0.02 4.97 -8.94
CA ARG A 40 -0.86 6.16 -8.75
C ARG A 40 -0.54 7.27 -9.75
N GLU A 41 0.33 7.04 -10.74
CA GLU A 41 0.55 7.98 -11.85
C GLU A 41 -0.60 7.95 -12.86
N GLN A 42 -1.80 8.41 -12.46
CA GLN A 42 -2.84 8.71 -13.43
C GLN A 42 -3.79 9.83 -12.97
N SER A 43 -3.34 11.09 -13.08
CA SER A 43 -4.19 12.22 -13.51
C SER A 43 -3.38 13.50 -13.72
N SER A 44 -2.51 13.53 -14.74
CA SER A 44 -2.08 14.79 -15.36
C SER A 44 -1.80 14.60 -16.86
N ARG A 45 -2.67 13.87 -17.57
CA ARG A 45 -2.60 13.79 -19.03
C ARG A 45 -3.77 14.51 -19.69
N ASN A 46 -4.06 15.71 -19.20
CA ASN A 46 -4.77 16.73 -19.97
C ASN A 46 -3.77 17.26 -21.02
N LYS A 47 -3.47 16.45 -22.04
CA LYS A 47 -2.83 16.96 -23.26
C LYS A 47 -3.87 17.81 -23.99
N VAL A 48 -4.04 19.05 -23.55
CA VAL A 48 -4.67 20.08 -24.38
C VAL A 48 -3.70 20.33 -25.54
N ASN A 49 -3.90 19.57 -26.62
CA ASN A 49 -3.43 19.96 -27.94
C ASN A 49 -4.17 21.26 -28.29
N ARG A 50 -3.51 22.40 -28.14
CA ARG A 50 -3.93 23.65 -28.81
C ARG A 50 -3.40 23.59 -30.24
N PRO A 51 -4.25 23.58 -31.28
CA PRO A 51 -3.78 23.80 -32.64
C PRO A 51 -3.33 25.26 -32.79
N LEU A 52 -2.31 25.46 -33.64
CA LEU A 52 -1.71 26.75 -34.02
C LEU A 52 -2.72 27.66 -34.73
#